data_AF-A0A7V5X4U6-F1
#
_entry.id   AF-A0A7V5X4U6-F1
#
_cell.length_a   1.000
_cell.length_b   1.000
_cell.length_c   1.000
_cell.angle_alpha   90.00
_cell.angle_beta   90.00
_cell.angle_gamma   90.00
#
_symmetry.space_group_name_H-M   'P 1'
#
loop_
_entity.id
_entity.type
_entity.pdbx_description
1 polymer ?
#
loop_
_entity_poly.entity_id
_entity_poly.type
_entity_poly.pdbx_seq_one_letter_code
_entity_poly.pdbx_strand_id
1 'polypeptide(L)'
;MTRHSIYLLIGIVLFVSSCSLSPKYEQPQAPIPAQWPRGEAYGDMHDTTGKLSVSDLKRGSFFGDERLLQIIEMALDNNRDLRLAALSVERARALYGVQRAELFPPVDATGSGTKKRSSGDFTAPGEPRTTTQYSV
;
A
#
# COMPACT_ATOMS: atom_id res chain seq x y z
N MET A 1 -8.94 39.45 -18.10
CA MET A 1 -7.60 38.86 -18.32
C MET A 1 -7.13 37.91 -17.20
N THR A 2 -7.63 38.05 -15.96
CA THR A 2 -7.23 37.19 -14.82
C THR A 2 -7.69 35.73 -14.94
N ARG A 3 -8.87 35.46 -15.51
CA ARG A 3 -9.40 34.09 -15.69
C ARG A 3 -8.53 33.21 -16.59
N HIS A 4 -8.08 33.72 -17.73
CA HIS A 4 -7.21 32.97 -18.66
C HIS A 4 -5.81 32.75 -18.08
N SER A 5 -5.31 33.70 -17.28
CA SER A 5 -4.04 33.56 -16.58
C SER A 5 -4.11 32.46 -15.50
N ILE A 6 -5.23 32.33 -14.78
CA ILE A 6 -5.48 31.24 -13.82
C ILE A 6 -5.52 29.88 -14.53
N TYR A 7 -6.22 29.75 -15.65
CA TYR A 7 -6.25 28.48 -16.40
C TYR A 7 -4.88 28.08 -16.95
N LEU A 8 -4.07 29.05 -17.39
CA LEU A 8 -2.71 28.81 -17.87
C LEU A 8 -1.77 28.37 -16.72
N LEU A 9 -1.91 28.96 -15.53
CA LEU A 9 -1.14 28.60 -14.35
C LEU A 9 -1.48 27.19 -13.84
N ILE A 10 -2.77 26.82 -13.85
CA ILE A 10 -3.25 25.46 -13.53
C ILE A 10 -2.68 24.44 -14.53
N GLY A 11 -2.67 24.79 -15.83
CA GLY A 11 -2.07 23.94 -16.87
C GLY A 11 -0.59 23.67 -16.60
N ILE A 12 0.20 24.70 -16.30
CA ILE A 12 1.64 24.56 -16.04
C ILE A 12 1.92 23.67 -14.81
N VAL A 13 1.18 23.84 -13.70
CA VAL A 13 1.38 23.03 -12.48
C VAL A 13 1.08 21.55 -12.72
N LEU A 14 0.07 21.24 -13.54
CA LEU A 14 -0.26 19.86 -13.92
C LEU A 14 0.84 19.22 -14.79
N PHE A 15 1.49 19.98 -15.66
CA PHE A 15 2.55 19.47 -16.55
C PHE A 15 3.86 19.15 -15.83
N VAL A 16 4.20 19.84 -14.72
CA VAL A 16 5.47 19.63 -14.00
C VAL A 16 5.41 18.43 -13.03
N SER A 17 4.21 17.94 -12.70
CA SER A 17 4.02 16.91 -11.65
C SER A 17 4.11 15.45 -12.13
N SER A 18 4.45 15.19 -13.40
CA SER A 18 4.38 13.83 -13.99
C SER A 18 5.72 13.11 -14.17
N CYS A 19 6.84 13.67 -13.72
CA CYS A 19 8.14 13.01 -13.85
C CYS A 19 8.32 11.94 -12.76
N SER A 20 8.00 10.67 -13.08
CA SER A 20 8.34 9.54 -12.23
C SER A 20 9.79 9.11 -12.49
N LEU A 21 10.68 9.31 -11.51
CA LEU A 21 12.08 8.84 -11.55
C LEU A 21 12.22 7.38 -11.09
N SER A 22 11.13 6.59 -11.13
CA SER A 22 11.18 5.17 -10.80
C SER A 22 11.97 4.41 -11.87
N PRO A 23 13.05 3.68 -11.50
CA PRO A 23 13.77 2.83 -12.45
C PRO A 23 12.84 1.78 -13.07
N LYS A 24 13.15 1.34 -14.29
CA LYS A 24 12.45 0.20 -14.89
C LYS A 24 12.74 -1.04 -14.05
N TYR A 25 11.69 -1.79 -13.73
CA TYR A 25 11.84 -3.07 -13.05
C TYR A 25 12.44 -4.09 -14.02
N GLU A 26 13.61 -4.62 -13.68
CA GLU A 26 14.25 -5.74 -14.38
C GLU A 26 14.24 -6.96 -13.46
N GLN A 27 13.58 -8.04 -13.88
CA GLN A 27 13.53 -9.27 -13.10
C GLN A 27 14.92 -9.93 -13.09
N PRO A 28 15.52 -10.17 -11.91
CA PRO A 28 16.80 -10.85 -11.83
C PRO A 28 16.72 -12.27 -12.42
N GLN A 29 17.73 -12.66 -13.19
CA GLN A 29 17.90 -14.04 -13.64
C GLN A 29 18.06 -14.94 -12.40
N ALA A 30 17.25 -16.00 -12.32
CA ALA A 30 17.31 -16.93 -11.19
C ALA A 30 18.63 -17.71 -11.26
N PRO A 31 19.47 -17.75 -10.20
CA PRO A 31 20.76 -18.43 -10.19
C PRO A 31 20.59 -19.94 -9.94
N ILE A 32 19.72 -20.57 -10.74
CA ILE A 32 19.40 -21.99 -10.64
C ILE A 32 19.56 -22.65 -12.01
N PRO A 33 19.84 -23.96 -12.07
CA PRO A 33 19.82 -24.68 -13.32
C PRO A 33 18.46 -24.55 -14.02
N ALA A 34 18.47 -24.36 -15.34
CA ALA A 34 17.24 -24.26 -16.12
C ALA A 34 16.43 -25.57 -16.16
N GLN A 35 17.07 -26.69 -15.81
CA GLN A 35 16.47 -28.03 -15.81
C GLN A 35 16.77 -28.73 -14.49
N TRP A 36 15.86 -29.60 -14.10
CA TRP A 36 16.05 -30.46 -12.94
C TRP A 36 17.20 -31.46 -13.16
N PRO A 37 17.85 -31.94 -12.09
CA PRO A 37 18.87 -32.98 -12.18
C PRO A 37 18.33 -34.27 -12.82
N ARG A 38 19.20 -35.01 -13.51
CA ARG A 38 18.92 -36.33 -14.09
C ARG A 38 19.80 -37.39 -13.41
N GLY A 39 19.25 -38.58 -13.18
CA GLY A 39 19.96 -39.70 -12.56
C GLY A 39 19.01 -40.82 -12.17
N GLU A 40 19.51 -41.93 -11.64
CA GLU A 40 18.70 -43.09 -11.25
C GLU A 40 17.59 -42.78 -10.22
N ALA A 41 17.81 -41.79 -9.36
CA ALA A 41 16.82 -41.30 -8.40
C ALA A 41 15.78 -40.34 -9.01
N TYR A 42 16.04 -39.82 -10.22
CA TYR A 42 15.18 -38.89 -10.95
C TYR A 42 14.62 -39.64 -12.16
N GLY A 43 13.44 -40.25 -11.99
CA GLY A 43 12.77 -41.01 -13.06
C GLY A 43 12.59 -40.20 -14.34
N ASP A 44 12.24 -40.87 -15.44
CA ASP A 44 12.19 -40.28 -16.78
C ASP A 44 11.34 -38.99 -16.82
N MET A 45 12.03 -37.86 -16.79
CA MET A 45 11.42 -36.55 -16.90
C MET A 45 11.00 -36.32 -18.34
N HIS A 46 9.71 -36.47 -18.60
CA HIS A 46 9.12 -36.14 -19.89
C HIS A 46 8.91 -34.63 -20.00
N ASP A 47 9.16 -34.10 -21.20
CA ASP A 47 8.87 -32.72 -21.53
C ASP A 47 7.38 -32.41 -21.25
N THR A 48 7.13 -31.45 -20.35
CA THR A 48 5.80 -31.05 -19.91
C THR A 48 5.20 -29.95 -20.79
N THR A 49 5.84 -29.58 -21.90
CA THR A 49 5.34 -28.58 -22.85
C THR A 49 3.90 -28.92 -23.27
N GLY A 50 2.94 -28.09 -22.84
CA GLY A 50 1.51 -28.23 -23.16
C GLY A 50 0.68 -29.11 -22.20
N LYS A 51 1.25 -29.61 -21.09
CA LYS A 51 0.48 -30.30 -20.04
C LYS A 51 0.00 -29.32 -18.96
N LEU A 52 -1.07 -29.68 -18.26
CA LEU A 52 -1.63 -28.89 -17.15
C LEU A 52 -0.52 -28.58 -16.13
N SER A 53 -0.35 -27.31 -15.77
CA SER A 53 0.55 -26.92 -14.69
C SER A 53 0.00 -27.42 -13.36
N VAL A 54 0.88 -27.78 -12.43
CA VAL A 54 0.49 -28.20 -11.08
C VAL A 54 -0.30 -27.10 -10.36
N SER A 55 -0.03 -25.83 -10.68
CA SER A 55 -0.79 -24.67 -10.17
C SER A 55 -2.26 -24.68 -10.57
N ASP A 56 -2.58 -25.30 -11.71
CA ASP A 56 -3.91 -25.26 -12.32
C ASP A 56 -4.74 -26.50 -11.94
N LEU A 57 -4.10 -27.49 -11.31
CA LEU A 57 -4.77 -28.69 -10.83
C LEU A 57 -5.74 -28.35 -9.70
N LYS A 58 -6.98 -28.82 -9.85
CA LYS A 58 -7.95 -28.75 -8.75
C LYS A 58 -7.55 -29.75 -7.67
N ARG A 59 -7.63 -29.32 -6.40
CA ARG A 59 -7.32 -30.18 -5.25
C ARG A 59 -8.16 -31.47 -5.23
N GLY A 60 -9.44 -31.39 -5.60
CA GLY A 60 -10.32 -32.57 -5.69
C GLY A 60 -9.92 -33.59 -6.76
N SER A 61 -9.20 -33.19 -7.81
CA SER A 61 -8.63 -34.13 -8.79
C SER A 61 -7.24 -34.66 -8.40
N PHE A 62 -6.59 -34.02 -7.42
CA PHE A 62 -5.25 -34.41 -6.95
C PHE A 62 -5.30 -35.35 -5.75
N PHE A 63 -6.22 -35.11 -4.80
CA PHE A 63 -6.43 -35.98 -3.64
C PHE A 63 -7.60 -36.93 -3.88
N GLY A 64 -7.35 -38.24 -3.79
CA GLY A 64 -8.37 -39.27 -3.99
C GLY A 64 -9.20 -39.64 -2.76
N ASP A 65 -8.82 -39.19 -1.55
CA ASP A 65 -9.57 -39.47 -0.30
C ASP A 65 -10.53 -38.31 0.01
N GLU A 66 -11.83 -38.62 0.00
CA GLU A 66 -12.90 -37.66 0.30
C GLU A 66 -12.83 -37.12 1.74
N ARG A 67 -12.41 -37.93 2.72
CA ARG A 67 -12.28 -37.48 4.11
C ARG A 67 -11.15 -36.46 4.25
N LEU A 68 -10.06 -36.67 3.52
CA LEU A 68 -8.94 -35.72 3.51
C LEU A 68 -9.37 -34.39 2.88
N LEU A 69 -10.14 -34.42 1.80
CA LEU A 69 -10.69 -33.20 1.19
C LEU A 69 -11.56 -32.41 2.17
N GLN A 70 -12.44 -33.08 2.93
CA GLN A 70 -13.25 -32.42 3.95
C GLN A 70 -12.40 -31.77 5.05
N ILE A 71 -11.33 -32.43 5.50
CA ILE A 71 -10.41 -31.86 6.48
C ILE A 71 -9.70 -30.62 5.92
N ILE A 72 -9.26 -30.67 4.66
CA ILE A 72 -8.63 -29.53 3.98
C ILE A 72 -9.61 -28.35 3.89
N GLU A 73 -10.87 -28.59 3.53
CA GLU A 73 -11.89 -27.55 3.48
C GLU A 73 -12.13 -26.92 4.86
N MET A 74 -12.35 -27.75 5.88
CA MET A 74 -12.49 -27.27 7.26
C MET A 74 -11.26 -26.48 7.72
N ALA A 75 -10.06 -26.91 7.34
CA ALA A 75 -8.83 -26.20 7.65
C ALA A 75 -8.76 -24.86 6.92
N LEU A 76 -9.08 -24.77 5.63
CA LEU A 76 -9.05 -23.50 4.91
C LEU A 76 -10.03 -22.48 5.49
N ASP A 77 -11.21 -22.91 5.90
CA ASP A 77 -12.23 -22.03 6.48
C ASP A 77 -11.89 -21.58 7.90
N ASN A 78 -11.21 -22.44 8.67
CA ASN A 78 -11.01 -22.23 10.10
C ASN A 78 -9.55 -21.99 10.51
N ASN A 79 -8.58 -22.00 9.60
CA ASN A 79 -7.17 -21.81 9.95
C ASN A 79 -6.90 -20.32 10.27
N ARG A 80 -6.35 -20.09 11.47
CA ARG A 80 -6.13 -18.73 12.00
C ARG A 80 -4.92 -18.08 11.32
N ASP A 81 -3.93 -18.85 10.92
CA ASP A 81 -2.74 -18.35 10.22
C ASP A 81 -3.10 -17.86 8.82
N LEU A 82 -3.98 -18.57 8.11
CA LEU A 82 -4.51 -18.11 6.82
C LEU A 82 -5.32 -16.82 6.97
N ARG A 83 -6.12 -16.71 8.04
CA ARG A 83 -6.84 -15.47 8.36
C ARG A 83 -5.88 -14.33 8.67
N LEU A 84 -4.80 -14.57 9.42
CA LEU A 84 -3.76 -13.58 9.69
C LEU A 84 -3.04 -13.14 8.40
N ALA A 85 -2.73 -14.08 7.52
CA ALA A 85 -2.13 -13.77 6.21
C ALA A 85 -3.06 -12.89 5.36
N ALA A 86 -4.36 -13.21 5.30
CA ALA A 86 -5.35 -12.40 4.60
C ALA A 86 -5.45 -10.98 5.19
N LEU A 87 -5.50 -10.85 6.52
CA LEU A 87 -5.49 -9.54 7.21
C LEU A 87 -4.19 -8.76 6.96
N SER A 88 -3.06 -9.43 6.81
CA SER A 88 -1.80 -8.77 6.45
C SER A 88 -1.86 -8.14 5.05
N VAL A 89 -2.52 -8.81 4.09
CA VAL A 89 -2.75 -8.24 2.75
C VAL A 89 -3.70 -7.05 2.83
N GLU A 90 -4.78 -7.12 3.61
CA GLU A 90 -5.69 -5.99 3.82
C GLU A 90 -4.99 -4.81 4.48
N ARG A 91 -4.13 -5.05 5.48
CA ARG A 91 -3.30 -4.03 6.10
C ARG A 91 -2.39 -3.36 5.09
N ALA A 92 -1.70 -4.13 4.26
CA ALA A 92 -0.83 -3.57 3.21
C ALA A 92 -1.64 -2.71 2.22
N ARG A 93 -2.85 -3.15 1.85
CA ARG A 93 -3.76 -2.38 1.00
C ARG A 93 -4.22 -1.08 1.65
N ALA A 94 -4.52 -1.09 2.95
CA ALA A 94 -4.90 0.12 3.69
C ALA A 94 -3.74 1.12 3.76
N LEU A 95 -2.52 0.65 4.04
CA LEU A 95 -1.32 1.49 4.04
C LEU A 95 -1.05 2.10 2.66
N TYR A 96 -1.22 1.33 1.59
CA TYR A 96 -1.16 1.85 0.23
C TYR A 96 -2.23 2.93 -0.02
N GLY A 97 -3.45 2.74 0.50
CA GLY A 97 -4.52 3.74 0.43
C GLY A 97 -4.14 5.07 1.10
N VAL A 98 -3.47 5.02 2.25
CA VAL A 98 -2.95 6.22 2.94
C VAL A 98 -1.89 6.93 2.09
N GLN A 99 -0.89 6.20 1.59
CA GLN A 99 0.15 6.79 0.72
C GLN A 99 -0.45 7.41 -0.55
N ARG A 100 -1.47 6.77 -1.12
CA ARG A 100 -2.18 7.30 -2.29
C ARG A 100 -2.98 8.57 -1.93
N ALA A 101 -3.52 8.66 -0.72
CA ALA A 101 -4.27 9.84 -0.27
C ALA A 101 -3.37 11.09 -0.17
N GLU A 102 -2.08 10.92 0.13
CA GLU A 102 -1.09 12.02 0.15
C GLU A 102 -0.88 12.69 -1.21
N LEU A 103 -1.31 12.06 -2.31
CA LEU A 103 -1.30 12.68 -3.64
C LEU A 103 -2.39 13.74 -3.83
N PHE A 104 -3.37 13.81 -2.92
CA PHE A 104 -4.48 14.76 -2.97
C PHE A 104 -4.30 15.85 -1.90
N PRO A 105 -4.77 17.08 -2.15
CA PRO A 105 -4.73 18.13 -1.13
C PRO A 105 -5.64 17.75 0.05
N PRO A 106 -5.16 17.86 1.30
CA PRO A 106 -6.01 17.65 2.47
C PRO A 106 -7.05 18.77 2.54
N VAL A 107 -8.28 18.40 2.90
CA VAL A 107 -9.38 19.35 3.11
C VAL A 107 -9.70 19.35 4.60
N ASP A 108 -9.17 20.34 5.29
CA ASP A 108 -9.34 20.50 6.74
C ASP A 108 -9.89 21.89 7.06
N ALA A 109 -10.59 22.00 8.19
CA ALA A 109 -11.06 23.25 8.75
C ALA A 109 -10.56 23.37 10.18
N THR A 110 -9.82 24.44 10.48
CA THR A 110 -9.25 24.69 11.81
C THR A 110 -9.80 25.98 12.40
N GLY A 111 -9.88 26.07 13.72
CA GLY A 111 -10.17 27.31 14.43
C GLY A 111 -9.26 27.40 15.64
N SER A 112 -8.66 28.57 15.89
CA SER A 112 -7.75 28.79 17.01
C SER A 112 -8.18 30.00 17.85
N GLY A 113 -7.96 29.91 19.15
CA GLY A 113 -8.21 30.98 20.12
C GLY A 113 -7.07 31.02 21.12
N THR A 114 -6.37 32.14 21.19
CA THR A 114 -5.24 32.34 22.10
C THR A 114 -5.51 33.52 23.02
N LYS A 115 -5.33 33.30 24.33
CA LYS A 115 -5.36 34.35 25.36
C LYS A 115 -4.01 34.39 26.07
N LYS A 116 -3.27 35.48 25.91
CA LYS A 116 -1.98 35.70 26.59
C LYS A 116 -2.09 36.88 27.53
N ARG A 117 -1.50 36.74 28.72
CA ARG A 117 -1.29 37.82 29.68
C ARG A 117 0.20 38.11 29.76
N SER A 118 0.62 39.34 29.47
CA SER A 118 2.00 39.79 29.71
C SER A 118 2.10 40.44 31.09
N SER A 119 3.15 40.11 31.85
CA SER A 119 3.47 40.79 33.11
C SER A 119 3.92 42.23 32.83
N GLY A 120 3.62 43.14 33.75
CA GLY A 120 4.01 44.55 33.66
C GLY A 120 5.52 44.78 33.57
N ASP A 121 6.33 43.77 33.93
CA ASP A 121 7.80 43.80 33.84
C ASP A 121 8.32 43.73 32.39
N PHE A 122 7.48 43.27 31.45
CA PHE A 122 7.84 43.06 30.03
C PHE A 122 7.07 43.99 29.06
N THR A 123 6.22 44.87 29.58
CA THR A 123 5.43 45.85 28.79
C THR A 123 5.64 47.26 29.34
N ALA A 124 5.27 48.30 28.58
CA ALA A 124 5.39 49.71 29.01
C ALA A 124 4.85 49.91 30.46
N PRO A 125 5.40 50.85 31.25
CA PRO A 125 5.34 50.76 32.70
C PRO A 125 3.90 50.73 33.27
N GLY A 126 3.58 49.67 34.01
CA GLY A 126 2.49 49.66 35.01
C GLY A 126 1.21 48.88 34.69
N GLU A 127 0.96 48.48 33.44
CA GLU A 127 -0.32 47.83 33.10
C GLU A 127 -0.16 46.40 32.58
N PRO A 128 -0.70 45.38 33.28
CA PRO A 128 -0.75 44.02 32.76
C PRO A 128 -1.70 43.96 31.55
N ARG A 129 -1.18 43.58 30.38
CA ARG A 129 -1.96 43.51 29.15
C ARG A 129 -2.44 42.09 28.89
N THR A 130 -3.75 41.92 28.69
CA THR A 130 -4.34 40.67 28.22
C THR A 130 -4.71 40.80 26.75
N THR A 131 -4.11 39.98 25.90
CA THR A 131 -4.39 39.94 24.46
C THR A 131 -5.14 38.65 24.14
N THR A 132 -6.34 38.79 23.58
CA THR A 132 -7.14 37.69 23.03
C THR A 132 -7.15 37.77 21.52
N GLN A 133 -6.82 36.67 20.86
CA GLN A 133 -6.82 36.57 19.41
C GLN A 133 -7.52 35.29 18.98
N TYR A 134 -8.43 35.41 18.02
CA TYR A 134 -9.11 34.29 17.38
C TYR A 134 -8.71 34.26 15.91
N SER A 135 -8.48 33.07 15.36
CA SER A 135 -8.27 32.85 13.94
C SER A 135 -9.10 31.65 13.48
N VAL A 136 -9.55 31.68 12.23
CA VAL A 136 -10.20 30.57 11.53
C VAL A 136 -9.32 30.26 10.33
#